data_AF-X8DSE3-F1
#
_entry.id   AF-X8DSE3-F1
#
_cell.length_a   1.000
_cell.length_b   1.000
_cell.length_c   1.000
_cell.angle_alpha   90.00
_cell.angle_beta   90.00
_cell.angle_gamma   90.00
#
_symmetry.space_group_name_H-M   'P 1'
#
loop_
_entity.id
_entity.type
_entity.pdbx_description
1 polymer ?
#
loop_
_entity_poly.entity_id
_entity_poly.type
_entity_poly.pdbx_seq_one_letter_code
_entity_poly.pdbx_strand_id
1 'polypeptide(L)'
;MREMWELPGLTLKQKAARSGLVIALVWALAAVPLVAWLMLRDPVLPPPPPERELSVMELAAVADARSELSNGFVHVESQVTTAVARFEVTETVQAATGDSIGKVRSGAESADLLVAANLVYLRGNSSFWASIGVPTAFEGWVNVGALFGDIAFPLRTATAALLPGPQTRVENTAPGTAQTVYRAEKASAVFTAAGVISITINGRTAKINTGAADVTGPLSGARAETAGGGRLIGSSGAWTVAEPAPPAPK
;
A
#
# COMPACT_ATOMS: atom_id res chain seq x y z
N MET A 1 10.19 -75.82 -49.38
CA MET A 1 9.98 -75.46 -47.96
C MET A 1 10.35 -74.00 -47.75
N ARG A 2 9.35 -73.16 -47.50
CA ARG A 2 9.31 -72.07 -46.52
C ARG A 2 7.96 -71.39 -46.71
N GLU A 3 6.98 -71.83 -45.93
CA GLU A 3 5.72 -71.09 -45.76
C GLU A 3 6.09 -69.72 -45.19
N MET A 4 5.95 -68.68 -46.00
CA MET A 4 6.09 -67.31 -45.53
C MET A 4 4.83 -66.96 -44.76
N TRP A 5 4.99 -66.90 -43.44
CA TRP A 5 4.03 -66.36 -42.50
C TRP A 5 3.71 -64.91 -42.88
N GLU A 6 2.56 -64.66 -43.51
CA GLU A 6 2.05 -63.30 -43.63
C GLU A 6 1.49 -62.87 -42.27
N LEU A 7 2.14 -61.87 -41.65
CA LEU A 7 1.60 -61.21 -40.47
C LEU A 7 0.24 -60.59 -40.84
N PRO A 8 -0.83 -60.80 -40.04
CA PRO A 8 -2.13 -60.22 -40.33
C PRO A 8 -2.00 -58.69 -40.38
N GLY A 9 -2.25 -58.13 -41.56
CA GLY A 9 -2.20 -56.69 -41.80
C GLY A 9 -3.16 -55.94 -40.87
N LEU A 10 -2.69 -54.82 -40.32
CA LEU A 10 -3.48 -53.94 -39.45
C LEU A 10 -4.81 -53.57 -40.12
N THR A 11 -5.92 -53.88 -39.45
CA THR A 11 -7.27 -53.61 -39.95
C THR A 11 -7.51 -52.11 -40.14
N LEU A 12 -8.40 -51.73 -41.07
CA LEU A 12 -8.77 -50.33 -41.33
C LEU A 12 -9.15 -49.55 -40.06
N LYS A 13 -9.78 -50.22 -39.08
CA LYS A 13 -10.13 -49.65 -37.76
C LYS A 13 -8.90 -49.28 -36.94
N GLN A 14 -7.84 -50.09 -36.96
CA GLN A 14 -6.58 -49.82 -36.25
C GLN A 14 -5.77 -48.70 -36.93
N LYS A 15 -5.85 -48.57 -38.26
CA LYS A 15 -5.25 -47.43 -38.98
C LYS A 15 -5.96 -46.12 -38.65
N ALA A 16 -7.29 -46.09 -38.68
CA ALA A 16 -8.08 -44.91 -38.32
C ALA A 16 -7.87 -44.45 -36.87
N ALA A 17 -7.80 -45.39 -35.93
CA ALA A 17 -7.51 -45.09 -34.52
C ALA A 17 -6.10 -44.49 -34.33
N ARG A 18 -5.09 -45.01 -35.03
CA ARG A 18 -3.72 -44.45 -35.00
C ARG A 18 -3.67 -43.06 -35.65
N SER A 19 -4.36 -42.84 -36.77
CA SER A 19 -4.42 -41.53 -37.43
C SER A 19 -5.09 -40.48 -36.55
N GLY A 20 -6.20 -40.82 -35.88
CA GLY A 20 -6.87 -39.93 -34.93
C GLY A 20 -5.99 -39.57 -33.74
N LEU A 21 -5.25 -40.56 -33.21
CA LEU A 21 -4.33 -40.35 -32.09
C LEU A 21 -3.12 -39.49 -32.47
N VAL A 22 -2.59 -39.63 -33.70
CA VAL A 22 -1.53 -38.77 -34.21
C VAL A 22 -2.01 -37.33 -34.39
N ILE A 23 -3.20 -37.11 -34.95
CA ILE A 23 -3.77 -35.76 -35.11
C ILE A 23 -3.99 -35.11 -33.75
N ALA A 24 -4.53 -35.84 -32.78
CA ALA A 24 -4.72 -35.36 -31.42
C ALA A 24 -3.37 -35.02 -30.74
N LEU A 25 -2.34 -35.85 -30.93
CA LEU A 25 -1.00 -35.62 -30.39
C LEU A 25 -0.35 -34.38 -31.01
N VAL A 26 -0.48 -34.18 -32.34
CA VAL A 26 0.03 -33.00 -33.05
C VAL A 26 -0.67 -31.73 -32.56
N TRP A 27 -1.99 -31.77 -32.38
CA TRP A 27 -2.74 -30.66 -31.81
C TRP A 27 -2.35 -30.35 -30.37
N ALA A 28 -2.14 -31.38 -29.54
CA ALA A 28 -1.66 -31.20 -28.17
C ALA A 28 -0.24 -30.58 -28.15
N LEU A 29 0.66 -31.04 -29.03
CA LEU A 29 2.03 -30.50 -29.17
C LEU A 29 2.08 -29.05 -29.65
N ALA A 30 1.09 -28.58 -30.41
CA ALA A 30 1.02 -27.19 -30.85
C ALA A 30 0.27 -26.28 -29.84
N ALA A 31 -0.84 -26.76 -29.30
CA ALA A 31 -1.71 -25.96 -28.43
C ALA A 31 -1.11 -25.74 -27.04
N VAL A 32 -0.48 -26.75 -26.43
CA VAL A 32 0.10 -26.64 -25.09
C VAL A 32 1.21 -25.58 -25.02
N PRO A 33 2.22 -25.53 -25.92
CA PRO A 33 3.23 -24.48 -25.87
C PRO A 33 2.67 -23.11 -26.22
N LEU A 34 1.65 -23.00 -27.08
CA LEU A 34 1.00 -21.72 -27.37
C LEU A 34 0.25 -21.18 -26.15
N VAL A 35 -0.49 -22.04 -25.43
CA VAL A 35 -1.21 -21.66 -24.21
C VAL A 35 -0.21 -21.35 -23.09
N ALA A 36 0.85 -22.15 -22.93
CA ALA A 36 1.93 -21.84 -22.00
C ALA A 36 2.57 -20.49 -22.32
N TRP A 37 2.87 -20.22 -23.59
CA TRP A 37 3.43 -18.95 -24.02
C TRP A 37 2.47 -17.77 -23.86
N LEU A 38 1.17 -17.96 -24.05
CA LEU A 38 0.16 -16.93 -23.76
C LEU A 38 0.03 -16.66 -22.25
N MET A 39 0.18 -17.68 -21.40
CA MET A 39 0.17 -17.54 -19.95
C MET A 39 1.48 -16.94 -19.39
N LEU A 40 2.60 -17.17 -20.08
CA LEU A 40 3.92 -16.65 -19.72
C LEU A 40 4.26 -15.31 -20.40
N ARG A 41 3.45 -14.86 -21.35
CA ARG A 41 3.66 -13.56 -22.00
C ARG A 41 3.28 -12.45 -21.04
N ASP A 42 4.26 -11.63 -20.69
CA ASP A 42 3.98 -10.34 -20.10
C ASP A 42 3.03 -9.58 -21.03
N PRO A 43 1.86 -9.13 -20.55
CA PRO A 43 0.97 -8.32 -21.36
C PRO A 43 1.77 -7.13 -21.88
N VAL A 44 1.70 -6.87 -23.20
CA VAL A 44 2.31 -5.66 -23.77
C VAL A 44 1.66 -4.49 -23.06
N LEU A 45 2.40 -3.84 -22.16
CA LEU A 45 1.92 -2.68 -21.46
C LEU A 45 1.59 -1.63 -22.53
N PRO A 46 0.37 -1.05 -22.52
CA PRO A 46 0.07 0.06 -23.41
C PRO A 46 1.15 1.14 -23.22
N PRO A 47 1.55 1.85 -24.30
CA PRO A 47 2.55 2.89 -24.18
C PRO A 47 2.14 3.86 -23.08
N PRO A 48 3.09 4.33 -22.24
CA PRO A 48 2.77 5.25 -21.17
C PRO A 48 2.03 6.47 -21.74
N PRO A 49 1.01 7.00 -21.05
CA PRO A 49 0.28 8.15 -21.55
C PRO A 49 1.23 9.32 -21.82
N PRO A 50 0.98 10.14 -22.85
CA PRO A 50 1.89 11.23 -23.19
C PRO A 50 1.93 12.25 -22.06
N GLU A 51 3.13 12.62 -21.63
CA GLU A 51 3.37 13.64 -20.62
C GLU A 51 3.49 15.04 -21.23
N ARG A 52 3.08 16.06 -20.48
CA ARG A 52 3.29 17.46 -20.85
C ARG A 52 3.60 18.34 -19.65
N GLU A 53 4.12 19.52 -19.93
CA GLU A 53 4.27 20.57 -18.94
C GLU A 53 2.92 21.07 -18.42
N LEU A 54 2.95 21.67 -17.23
CA LEU A 54 1.75 22.23 -16.62
C LEU A 54 1.31 23.50 -17.34
N SER A 55 0.02 23.56 -17.61
CA SER A 55 -0.65 24.81 -17.94
C SER A 55 -0.79 25.71 -16.71
N VAL A 56 -1.06 27.00 -16.94
CA VAL A 56 -1.32 27.98 -15.86
C VAL A 56 -2.48 27.54 -14.97
N MET A 57 -3.53 26.95 -15.56
CA MET A 57 -4.69 26.45 -14.82
C MET A 57 -4.31 25.28 -13.90
N GLU A 58 -3.46 24.36 -14.37
CA GLU A 58 -3.02 23.22 -13.57
C GLU A 58 -2.07 23.63 -12.46
N LEU A 59 -1.23 24.64 -12.68
CA LEU A 59 -0.42 25.25 -11.61
C LEU A 59 -1.31 25.80 -10.49
N ALA A 60 -2.40 26.49 -10.85
CA ALA A 60 -3.37 27.00 -9.88
C ALA A 60 -4.09 25.86 -9.15
N ALA A 61 -4.54 24.83 -9.87
CA ALA A 61 -5.21 23.67 -9.27
C ALA A 61 -4.31 22.90 -8.30
N VAL A 62 -3.02 22.72 -8.63
CA VAL A 62 -2.04 22.11 -7.72
C VAL A 62 -1.79 23.00 -6.50
N ALA A 63 -1.71 24.32 -6.67
CA ALA A 63 -1.54 25.24 -5.55
C ALA A 63 -2.74 25.20 -4.59
N ASP A 64 -3.96 25.17 -5.13
CA ASP A 64 -5.20 25.09 -4.36
C ASP A 64 -5.30 23.77 -3.59
N ALA A 65 -5.10 22.63 -4.27
CA ALA A 65 -5.10 21.33 -3.60
C ALA A 65 -4.03 21.22 -2.51
N ARG A 66 -2.84 21.81 -2.70
CA ARG A 66 -1.82 21.85 -1.65
C ARG A 66 -2.25 22.71 -0.47
N SER A 67 -3.01 23.79 -0.70
CA SER A 67 -3.62 24.59 0.36
C SER A 67 -4.61 23.75 1.16
N GLU A 68 -5.50 23.01 0.49
CA GLU A 68 -6.45 22.11 1.16
C GLU A 68 -5.75 21.04 1.99
N LEU A 69 -4.73 20.37 1.43
CA LEU A 69 -3.95 19.34 2.12
C LEU A 69 -3.09 19.87 3.28
N SER A 70 -2.90 21.19 3.35
CA SER A 70 -2.16 21.85 4.43
C SER A 70 -3.06 22.36 5.54
N ASN A 71 -4.38 22.31 5.37
CA ASN A 71 -5.36 22.89 6.28
C ASN A 71 -6.39 21.87 6.77
N GLY A 72 -6.82 21.99 8.02
CA GLY A 72 -7.84 21.12 8.60
C GLY A 72 -7.39 19.67 8.81
N PHE A 73 -8.35 18.75 8.67
CA PHE A 73 -8.16 17.32 8.89
C PHE A 73 -8.27 16.55 7.57
N VAL A 74 -7.33 15.63 7.38
CA VAL A 74 -7.21 14.81 6.18
C VAL A 74 -7.24 13.35 6.60
N HIS A 75 -8.19 12.59 6.07
CA HIS A 75 -8.23 11.15 6.24
C HIS A 75 -7.30 10.50 5.23
N VAL A 76 -6.46 9.60 5.71
CA VAL A 76 -5.38 8.96 4.97
C VAL A 76 -5.47 7.46 5.15
N GLU A 77 -5.51 6.75 4.03
CA GLU A 77 -5.38 5.29 4.00
C GLU A 77 -4.13 4.92 3.23
N SER A 78 -3.25 4.15 3.86
CA SER A 78 -2.00 3.76 3.23
C SER A 78 -1.53 2.41 3.72
N GLN A 79 -0.53 1.88 3.04
CA GLN A 79 0.09 0.63 3.43
C GLN A 79 1.59 0.83 3.52
N VAL A 80 2.22 0.20 4.51
CA VAL A 80 3.67 0.20 4.68
C VAL A 80 4.14 -1.23 4.95
N THR A 81 5.15 -1.66 4.20
CA THR A 81 5.84 -2.92 4.45
C THR A 81 7.14 -2.62 5.16
N THR A 82 7.27 -3.13 6.38
CA THR A 82 8.42 -2.93 7.25
C THR A 82 9.24 -4.23 7.28
N ALA A 83 10.40 -4.21 7.94
CA ALA A 83 11.19 -5.42 8.13
C ALA A 83 10.46 -6.50 8.97
N VAL A 84 9.43 -6.13 9.73
CA VAL A 84 8.77 -7.03 10.69
C VAL A 84 7.35 -7.40 10.25
N ALA A 85 6.59 -6.46 9.72
CA ALA A 85 5.24 -6.71 9.26
C ALA A 85 4.80 -5.76 8.14
N ARG A 86 3.76 -6.18 7.43
CA ARG A 86 2.95 -5.30 6.58
C ARG A 86 1.85 -4.68 7.45
N PHE A 87 1.77 -3.35 7.39
CA PHE A 87 0.76 -2.57 8.08
C PHE A 87 -0.17 -1.90 7.09
N GLU A 88 -1.46 -1.99 7.37
CA GLU A 88 -2.48 -1.16 6.75
C GLU A 88 -2.83 -0.06 7.75
N VAL A 89 -2.68 1.19 7.35
CA VAL A 89 -2.78 2.35 8.22
C VAL A 89 -3.95 3.20 7.75
N THR A 90 -4.85 3.52 8.66
CA THR A 90 -5.99 4.40 8.44
C THR A 90 -5.95 5.46 9.52
N GLU A 91 -5.71 6.71 9.16
CA GLU A 91 -5.50 7.79 10.11
C GLU A 91 -6.16 9.08 9.66
N THR A 92 -6.59 9.89 10.62
CA THR A 92 -6.98 11.28 10.39
C THR A 92 -5.84 12.17 10.87
N VAL A 93 -5.22 12.88 9.94
CA VAL A 93 -4.07 13.75 10.17
C VAL A 93 -4.54 15.19 10.30
N GLN A 94 -4.14 15.87 11.36
CA GLN A 94 -4.23 17.32 11.46
C GLN A 94 -3.11 17.93 10.61
N ALA A 95 -3.44 18.46 9.43
CA ALA A 95 -2.44 18.89 8.45
C ALA A 95 -1.44 19.94 9.01
N ALA A 96 -1.95 20.85 9.86
CA ALA A 96 -1.20 21.94 10.46
C ALA A 96 -0.15 21.51 11.50
N THR A 97 -0.27 20.33 12.12
CA THR A 97 0.73 19.80 13.07
C THR A 97 1.42 18.53 12.56
N GLY A 98 0.74 17.75 11.72
CA GLY A 98 1.16 16.39 11.35
C GLY A 98 0.81 15.37 12.43
N ASP A 99 0.18 15.80 13.53
CA ASP A 99 -0.35 14.89 14.53
C ASP A 99 -1.54 14.13 13.93
N SER A 100 -1.70 12.86 14.30
CA SER A 100 -2.76 12.02 13.77
C SER A 100 -3.28 11.03 14.79
N ILE A 101 -4.48 10.54 14.56
CA ILE A 101 -5.08 9.44 15.30
C ILE A 101 -5.74 8.49 14.31
N GLY A 102 -5.71 7.20 14.60
CA GLY A 102 -6.20 6.21 13.65
C GLY A 102 -6.10 4.79 14.13
N LYS A 103 -6.02 3.88 13.16
CA LYS A 103 -5.82 2.45 13.35
C LYS A 103 -4.71 1.93 12.47
N VAL A 104 -4.00 0.94 13.00
CA VAL A 104 -2.99 0.17 12.30
C VAL A 104 -3.39 -1.29 12.36
N ARG A 105 -3.45 -1.94 11.20
CA ARG A 105 -3.81 -3.35 11.08
C ARG A 105 -2.60 -4.15 10.63
N SER A 106 -2.40 -5.30 11.27
CA SER A 106 -1.41 -6.32 10.90
C SER A 106 -2.12 -7.66 10.74
N GLY A 107 -2.30 -8.12 9.50
CA GLY A 107 -3.07 -9.34 9.21
C GLY A 107 -4.54 -9.20 9.63
N ALA A 108 -4.96 -9.98 10.63
CA ALA A 108 -6.32 -9.93 11.17
C ALA A 108 -6.48 -8.99 12.37
N GLU A 109 -5.36 -8.56 12.98
CA GLU A 109 -5.34 -7.82 14.23
C GLU A 109 -5.21 -6.32 14.00
N SER A 110 -5.76 -5.52 14.91
CA SER A 110 -5.71 -4.05 14.85
C SER A 110 -5.30 -3.42 16.17
N ALA A 111 -4.55 -2.32 16.09
CA ALA A 111 -4.23 -1.43 17.18
C ALA A 111 -4.69 -0.01 16.85
N ASP A 112 -4.93 0.79 17.89
CA ASP A 112 -5.06 2.23 17.75
C ASP A 112 -3.68 2.86 17.48
N LEU A 113 -3.66 3.89 16.66
CA LEU A 113 -2.49 4.69 16.30
C LEU A 113 -2.67 6.10 16.84
N LEU A 114 -1.61 6.63 17.43
CA LEU A 114 -1.48 8.04 17.76
C LEU A 114 -0.11 8.53 17.30
N VAL A 115 -0.10 9.61 16.54
CA VAL A 115 1.10 10.37 16.20
C VAL A 115 0.99 11.71 16.89
N ALA A 116 1.91 11.97 17.81
CA ALA A 116 1.92 13.20 18.57
C ALA A 116 3.36 13.67 18.80
N ALA A 117 3.64 14.94 18.50
CA ALA A 117 4.96 15.53 18.73
C ALA A 117 6.09 14.71 18.08
N ASN A 118 5.87 14.23 16.86
CA ASN A 118 6.80 13.42 16.08
C ASN A 118 7.15 12.04 16.70
N LEU A 119 6.33 11.56 17.63
CA LEU A 119 6.41 10.21 18.20
C LEU A 119 5.20 9.38 17.75
N VAL A 120 5.45 8.10 17.53
CA VAL A 120 4.42 7.12 17.15
C VAL A 120 4.10 6.25 18.35
N TYR A 121 2.83 6.18 18.69
CA TYR A 121 2.29 5.34 19.74
C TYR A 121 1.29 4.36 19.15
N LEU A 122 1.38 3.12 19.60
CA LEU A 122 0.39 2.09 19.28
C LEU A 122 -0.26 1.59 20.58
N ARG A 123 -1.55 1.31 20.51
CA ARG A 123 -2.29 0.66 21.59
C ARG A 123 -3.05 -0.54 21.02
N GLY A 124 -2.55 -1.73 21.29
CA GLY A 124 -3.11 -2.99 20.82
C GLY A 124 -3.26 -4.00 21.95
N ASN A 125 -4.04 -5.05 21.70
CA ASN A 125 -4.16 -6.21 22.59
C ASN A 125 -2.95 -7.16 22.41
N SER A 126 -2.88 -8.20 23.24
CA SER A 126 -1.82 -9.21 23.17
C SER A 126 -1.73 -9.91 21.81
N SER A 127 -2.86 -10.14 21.13
CA SER A 127 -2.90 -10.75 19.78
C SER A 127 -2.21 -9.86 18.73
N PHE A 128 -2.48 -8.56 18.74
CA PHE A 128 -1.82 -7.60 17.85
C PHE A 128 -0.31 -7.56 18.11
N TRP A 129 0.11 -7.47 19.37
CA TRP A 129 1.54 -7.42 19.69
C TRP A 129 2.26 -8.71 19.29
N ALA A 130 1.62 -9.87 19.52
CA ALA A 130 2.14 -11.16 19.07
C ALA A 130 2.25 -11.25 17.54
N SER A 131 1.30 -10.68 16.79
CA SER A 131 1.32 -10.71 15.32
C SER A 131 2.51 -9.95 14.72
N ILE A 132 3.12 -9.05 15.48
CA ILE A 132 4.31 -8.28 15.10
C ILE A 132 5.56 -8.68 15.90
N GLY A 133 5.51 -9.84 16.59
CA GLY A 133 6.66 -10.43 17.28
C GLY A 133 7.06 -9.73 18.58
N VAL A 134 6.16 -9.00 19.22
CA VAL A 134 6.39 -8.35 20.52
C VAL A 134 5.63 -9.13 21.62
N PRO A 135 6.31 -9.92 22.46
CA PRO A 135 5.66 -10.62 23.56
C PRO A 135 5.31 -9.63 24.69
N THR A 136 4.06 -9.18 24.73
CA THR A 136 3.54 -8.34 25.82
C THR A 136 2.04 -8.55 26.02
N ALA A 137 1.58 -8.32 27.25
CA ALA A 137 0.16 -8.23 27.60
C ALA A 137 -0.24 -6.80 27.95
N PHE A 138 0.64 -5.81 27.76
CA PHE A 138 0.37 -4.42 28.08
C PHE A 138 -0.61 -3.80 27.09
N GLU A 139 -1.75 -3.32 27.59
CA GLU A 139 -2.85 -2.78 26.78
C GLU A 139 -2.85 -1.24 26.71
N GLY A 140 -1.85 -0.57 27.29
CA GLY A 140 -1.72 0.88 27.23
C GLY A 140 -1.08 1.38 25.94
N TRP A 141 -0.96 2.70 25.80
CA TRP A 141 -0.18 3.30 24.71
C TRP A 141 1.29 2.94 24.86
N VAL A 142 1.89 2.40 23.79
CA VAL A 142 3.32 2.08 23.74
C VAL A 142 3.98 2.99 22.72
N ASN A 143 5.00 3.73 23.15
CA ASN A 143 5.85 4.48 22.23
C ASN A 143 6.74 3.50 21.45
N VAL A 144 6.50 3.41 20.15
CA VAL A 144 7.23 2.51 19.24
C VAL A 144 8.32 3.23 18.44
N GLY A 145 8.34 4.57 18.49
CA GLY A 145 9.30 5.39 17.74
C GLY A 145 9.39 4.99 16.27
N ALA A 146 10.61 4.92 15.75
CA ALA A 146 10.90 4.49 14.39
C ALA A 146 11.25 2.98 14.27
N LEU A 147 11.04 2.18 15.33
CA LEU A 147 11.45 0.77 15.35
C LEU A 147 10.71 -0.06 14.29
N PHE A 148 9.47 0.30 14.00
CA PHE A 148 8.67 -0.27 12.91
C PHE A 148 8.73 0.57 11.62
N GLY A 149 9.72 1.45 11.47
CA GLY A 149 9.80 2.39 10.36
C GLY A 149 8.70 3.46 10.38
N ASP A 150 8.46 4.07 9.22
CA ASP A 150 7.50 5.16 9.06
C ASP A 150 6.07 4.62 9.00
N ILE A 151 5.48 4.27 10.14
CA ILE A 151 4.08 3.79 10.18
C ILE A 151 3.12 4.88 9.67
N ALA A 152 3.23 6.09 10.22
CA ALA A 152 2.39 7.22 9.81
C ALA A 152 2.72 7.67 8.39
N PHE A 153 1.71 8.05 7.62
CA PHE A 153 1.92 8.65 6.32
C PHE A 153 2.40 10.11 6.49
N PRO A 154 3.54 10.50 5.89
CA PRO A 154 4.12 11.82 6.09
C PRO A 154 3.40 12.88 5.24
N LEU A 155 2.13 13.18 5.55
CA LEU A 155 1.26 14.04 4.74
C LEU A 155 1.87 15.41 4.45
N ARG A 156 2.49 16.05 5.44
CA ARG A 156 3.14 17.35 5.26
C ARG A 156 4.30 17.28 4.26
N THR A 157 5.15 16.29 4.40
CA THR A 157 6.29 16.06 3.49
C THR A 157 5.78 15.74 2.09
N ALA A 158 4.74 14.92 1.98
CA ALA A 158 4.09 14.58 0.72
C ALA A 158 3.52 15.83 0.03
N THR A 159 2.80 16.67 0.77
CA THR A 159 2.21 17.92 0.26
C THR A 159 3.27 18.94 -0.14
N ALA A 160 4.37 19.03 0.61
CA ALA A 160 5.52 19.87 0.26
C ALA A 160 6.21 19.37 -1.03
N ALA A 161 6.33 18.05 -1.21
CA ALA A 161 6.94 17.42 -2.38
C ALA A 161 6.13 17.59 -3.67
N LEU A 162 4.85 17.99 -3.58
CA LEU A 162 4.02 18.31 -4.74
C LEU A 162 4.27 19.72 -5.31
N LEU A 163 5.17 20.52 -4.71
CA LEU A 163 5.50 21.85 -5.23
C LEU A 163 5.97 21.76 -6.70
N PRO A 164 5.40 22.57 -7.62
CA PRO A 164 5.84 22.59 -9.02
C PRO A 164 7.32 22.96 -9.16
N GLY A 165 8.01 22.27 -10.07
CA GLY A 165 9.40 22.48 -10.43
C GLY A 165 9.68 22.16 -11.90
N PRO A 166 10.93 22.26 -12.36
CA PRO A 166 11.27 22.12 -13.78
C PRO A 166 10.94 20.74 -14.39
N GLN A 167 10.95 19.69 -13.56
CA GLN A 167 10.65 18.32 -13.95
C GLN A 167 9.18 17.94 -13.77
N THR A 168 8.33 18.88 -13.37
CA THR A 168 6.93 18.59 -13.09
C THR A 168 6.15 18.37 -14.38
N ARG A 169 5.36 17.30 -14.44
CA ARG A 169 4.59 16.90 -15.62
C ARG A 169 3.17 16.47 -15.22
N VAL A 170 2.26 16.56 -16.18
CA VAL A 170 0.93 15.96 -16.13
C VAL A 170 0.87 14.87 -17.18
N GLU A 171 0.42 13.67 -16.80
CA GLU A 171 0.08 12.62 -17.76
C GLU A 171 -1.27 12.94 -18.38
N ASN A 172 -1.34 12.97 -19.71
CA ASN A 172 -2.62 13.08 -20.40
C ASN A 172 -3.43 11.82 -20.12
N THR A 173 -4.57 11.99 -19.45
CA THR A 173 -5.45 10.87 -19.18
C THR A 173 -6.15 10.40 -20.46
N ALA A 174 -6.38 9.09 -20.57
CA ALA A 174 -7.12 8.53 -21.70
C ALA A 174 -8.52 9.17 -21.76
N PRO A 175 -9.07 9.45 -22.96
CA PRO A 175 -10.43 9.98 -23.10
C PRO A 175 -11.43 9.11 -22.31
N GLY A 176 -12.17 9.72 -21.37
CA GLY A 176 -13.13 9.03 -20.50
C GLY A 176 -12.63 8.69 -19.09
N THR A 177 -11.38 8.99 -18.74
CA THR A 177 -10.91 8.90 -17.35
C THR A 177 -11.07 10.24 -16.61
N ALA A 178 -11.80 10.23 -15.49
CA ALA A 178 -12.04 11.41 -14.64
C ALA A 178 -10.87 11.73 -13.68
N GLN A 179 -9.69 11.16 -13.95
CA GLN A 179 -8.50 11.29 -13.12
C GLN A 179 -7.42 12.04 -13.88
N THR A 180 -6.45 12.61 -13.18
CA THR A 180 -5.27 13.24 -13.78
C THR A 180 -4.07 12.94 -12.91
N VAL A 181 -3.02 12.40 -13.51
CA VAL A 181 -1.78 12.06 -12.79
C VAL A 181 -0.82 13.24 -12.91
N TYR A 182 -0.48 13.80 -11.78
CA TYR A 182 0.51 14.85 -11.62
C TYR A 182 1.80 14.23 -11.07
N ARG A 183 2.93 14.48 -11.73
CA ARG A 183 4.25 14.04 -11.30
C ARG A 183 5.11 15.25 -10.97
N ALA A 184 5.56 15.31 -9.72
CA ALA A 184 6.63 16.20 -9.28
C ALA A 184 7.92 15.37 -9.08
N GLU A 185 9.02 16.05 -8.78
CA GLU A 185 10.35 15.42 -8.66
C GLU A 185 10.40 14.34 -7.57
N LYS A 186 9.69 14.56 -6.45
CA LYS A 186 9.77 13.70 -5.25
C LYS A 186 8.45 13.01 -4.89
N ALA A 187 7.36 13.36 -5.57
CA ALA A 187 6.04 12.81 -5.30
C ALA A 187 5.18 12.83 -6.57
N SER A 188 4.18 11.96 -6.62
CA SER A 188 3.09 12.04 -7.59
C SER A 188 1.74 12.11 -6.88
N ALA A 189 0.75 12.71 -7.53
CA ALA A 189 -0.61 12.77 -7.01
C ALA A 189 -1.61 12.46 -8.12
N VAL A 190 -2.73 11.86 -7.74
CA VAL A 190 -3.88 11.66 -8.63
C VAL A 190 -4.98 12.61 -8.23
N PHE A 191 -5.42 13.40 -9.20
CA PHE A 191 -6.47 14.38 -9.06
C PHE A 191 -7.76 13.87 -9.70
N THR A 192 -8.89 14.31 -9.16
CA THR A 192 -10.22 14.26 -9.78
C THR A 192 -10.81 15.66 -9.79
N ALA A 193 -12.02 15.81 -10.31
CA ALA A 193 -12.77 17.07 -10.19
C ALA A 193 -13.02 17.49 -8.72
N ALA A 194 -12.96 16.55 -7.77
CA ALA A 194 -13.13 16.81 -6.34
C ALA A 194 -11.81 17.09 -5.60
N GLY A 195 -10.67 17.16 -6.30
CA GLY A 195 -9.35 17.38 -5.70
C GLY A 195 -8.46 16.13 -5.68
N VAL A 196 -7.47 16.12 -4.78
CA VAL A 196 -6.47 15.05 -4.67
C VAL A 196 -7.07 13.83 -3.99
N ILE A 197 -7.03 12.69 -4.67
CA ILE A 197 -7.55 11.41 -4.15
C ILE A 197 -6.45 10.43 -3.74
N SER A 198 -5.22 10.65 -4.22
CA SER A 198 -4.06 9.86 -3.79
C SER A 198 -2.76 10.62 -3.96
N ILE A 199 -1.79 10.31 -3.10
CA ILE A 199 -0.43 10.84 -3.16
C ILE A 199 0.55 9.67 -3.01
N THR A 200 1.56 9.63 -3.86
CA THR A 200 2.67 8.70 -3.77
C THR A 200 3.95 9.46 -3.46
N ILE A 201 4.64 9.08 -2.39
CA ILE A 201 5.95 9.62 -2.01
C ILE A 201 6.84 8.46 -1.53
N ASN A 202 8.12 8.45 -1.92
CA ASN A 202 9.09 7.40 -1.54
C ASN A 202 8.57 5.97 -1.81
N GLY A 203 7.83 5.77 -2.91
CA GLY A 203 7.24 4.47 -3.26
C GLY A 203 6.02 4.05 -2.42
N ARG A 204 5.59 4.87 -1.46
CA ARG A 204 4.37 4.65 -0.67
C ARG A 204 3.22 5.49 -1.21
N THR A 205 2.15 4.82 -1.61
CA THR A 205 0.89 5.46 -2.03
C THR A 205 -0.10 5.51 -0.87
N ALA A 206 -0.70 6.67 -0.68
CA ALA A 206 -1.83 6.87 0.22
C ALA A 206 -3.05 7.33 -0.57
N LYS A 207 -4.23 6.84 -0.21
CA LYS A 207 -5.51 7.44 -0.56
C LYS A 207 -5.79 8.59 0.38
N ILE A 208 -6.31 9.67 -0.17
CA ILE A 208 -6.52 10.93 0.54
C ILE A 208 -7.99 11.32 0.44
N ASN A 209 -8.56 11.72 1.56
CA ASN A 209 -9.87 12.32 1.63
C ASN A 209 -9.80 13.58 2.51
N THR A 210 -9.95 14.74 1.88
CA THR A 210 -9.95 16.05 2.55
C THR A 210 -11.30 16.31 3.24
N GLY A 211 -11.32 17.21 4.22
CA GLY A 211 -12.55 17.52 4.95
C GLY A 211 -12.99 16.40 5.89
N ALA A 212 -12.03 15.68 6.49
CA ALA A 212 -12.32 14.68 7.51
C ALA A 212 -12.91 15.31 8.79
N ALA A 213 -13.52 14.48 9.61
CA ALA A 213 -14.09 14.91 10.89
C ALA A 213 -13.02 15.54 11.80
N ASP A 214 -13.43 16.50 12.63
CA ASP A 214 -12.56 17.10 13.64
C ASP A 214 -12.19 16.05 14.71
N VAL A 215 -10.89 15.75 14.81
CA VAL A 215 -10.32 14.79 15.77
C VAL A 215 -9.53 15.48 16.89
N THR A 216 -9.65 16.79 17.07
CA THR A 216 -8.92 17.55 18.13
C THR A 216 -9.17 16.97 19.52
N GLY A 217 -10.44 16.68 19.86
CA GLY A 217 -10.83 16.10 21.14
C GLY A 217 -10.22 14.71 21.36
N PRO A 218 -10.48 13.73 20.47
CA PRO A 218 -9.85 12.41 20.52
C PRO A 218 -8.33 12.45 20.60
N LEU A 219 -7.68 13.31 19.81
CA LEU A 219 -6.22 13.43 19.77
C LEU A 219 -5.67 13.99 21.08
N SER A 220 -6.34 14.98 21.68
CA SER A 220 -5.99 15.50 23.01
C SER A 220 -6.19 14.46 24.11
N GLY A 221 -7.27 13.67 24.05
CA GLY A 221 -7.53 12.59 25.02
C GLY A 221 -6.45 11.51 24.96
N ALA A 222 -6.18 11.00 23.76
CA ALA A 222 -5.14 9.99 23.55
C ALA A 222 -3.75 10.51 23.98
N ARG A 223 -3.43 11.78 23.69
CA ARG A 223 -2.18 12.40 24.14
C ARG A 223 -2.07 12.49 25.67
N ALA A 224 -3.17 12.75 26.38
CA ALA A 224 -3.14 12.78 27.85
C ALA A 224 -2.86 11.38 28.43
N GLU A 225 -3.37 10.33 27.79
CA GLU A 225 -3.17 8.94 28.20
C GLU A 225 -1.72 8.45 27.98
N THR A 226 -0.98 9.02 27.02
CA THR A 226 0.42 8.59 26.77
C THR A 226 1.40 8.95 27.87
N ALA A 227 1.04 9.85 28.80
CA ALA A 227 1.86 10.17 29.96
C ALA A 227 2.11 8.95 30.88
N GLY A 228 1.20 7.97 30.86
CA GLY A 228 1.36 6.66 31.50
C GLY A 228 1.65 5.55 30.49
N GLY A 229 2.23 5.87 29.33
CA GLY A 229 2.50 4.90 28.28
C GLY A 229 3.76 4.07 28.53
N GLY A 230 3.77 2.85 27.99
CA GLY A 230 4.97 2.03 27.88
C GLY A 230 5.89 2.50 26.76
N ARG A 231 7.07 1.89 26.67
CA ARG A 231 8.03 2.13 25.58
C ARG A 231 8.52 0.81 25.01
N LEU A 232 8.54 0.70 23.69
CA LEU A 232 9.17 -0.42 23.02
C LEU A 232 10.69 -0.28 23.09
N ILE A 233 11.37 -1.31 23.57
CA ILE A 233 12.82 -1.37 23.72
C ILE A 233 13.36 -2.67 23.11
N GLY A 234 14.65 -2.67 22.77
CA GLY A 234 15.36 -3.81 22.20
C GLY A 234 15.82 -3.59 20.76
N SER A 235 16.43 -4.62 20.19
CA SER A 235 16.91 -4.67 18.80
C SER A 235 16.06 -5.67 17.98
N SER A 236 16.13 -5.57 16.65
CA SER A 236 15.35 -6.39 15.72
C SER A 236 15.38 -7.88 16.12
N GLY A 237 14.19 -8.44 16.40
CA GLY A 237 14.00 -9.83 16.83
C GLY A 237 13.93 -10.07 18.34
N ALA A 238 14.14 -9.05 19.18
CA ALA A 238 14.07 -9.15 20.65
C ALA A 238 13.38 -7.93 21.28
N TRP A 239 12.27 -7.50 20.70
CA TRP A 239 11.53 -6.34 21.21
C TRP A 239 10.71 -6.70 22.44
N THR A 240 10.70 -5.79 23.42
CA THR A 240 9.92 -5.91 24.65
C THR A 240 9.32 -4.55 25.00
N VAL A 241 8.20 -4.56 25.72
CA VAL A 241 7.57 -3.33 26.22
C VAL A 241 8.09 -3.07 27.63
N ALA A 242 8.79 -1.95 27.81
CA ALA A 242 9.06 -1.38 29.12
C ALA A 242 7.79 -0.67 29.61
N GLU A 243 7.14 -1.26 30.60
CA GLU A 243 5.95 -0.68 31.22
C GLU A 243 6.31 0.56 32.05
N PRO A 244 5.40 1.54 32.15
CA PRO A 244 5.58 2.69 33.03
C PRO A 244 5.74 2.26 34.48
N ALA A 245 6.53 3.00 35.26
CA ALA A 245 6.61 2.76 36.69
C ALA A 245 5.23 2.95 37.33
N PRO A 246 4.82 2.11 38.30
CA PRO A 246 3.58 2.32 39.03
C PRO A 246 3.55 3.71 39.68
N PRO A 247 2.39 4.38 39.74
CA PRO A 247 2.30 5.64 40.46
C PRO A 247 2.70 5.41 41.92
N ALA A 248 3.55 6.30 42.46
CA ALA A 248 3.96 6.22 43.85
C ALA A 248 2.73 6.24 44.77
N PRO A 249 2.68 5.40 45.81
CA PRO A 249 1.57 5.41 46.76
C PRO A 249 1.47 6.80 47.42
N LYS A 250 0.25 7.33 47.49
CA LYS A 250 -0.08 8.58 48.19
C LYS A 250 -0.15 8.36 49.70
#